data_AF-A0A251T473-F1
#
_entry.id   AF-A0A251T473-F1
#
_cell.length_a   1.000
_cell.length_b   1.000
_cell.length_c   1.000
_cell.angle_alpha   90.00
_cell.angle_beta   90.00
_cell.angle_gamma   90.00
#
_symmetry.space_group_name_H-M   'P 1'
#
loop_
_entity.id
_entity.type
_entity.pdbx_description
1 polymer ?
#
loop_
_entity_poly.entity_id
_entity_poly.type
_entity_poly.pdbx_seq_one_letter_code
_entity_poly.pdbx_strand_id
1 'polypeptide(L)'
;MNKLERTLGYRCDVIFDLATDVVSGRVDLDRWDNSITDGDELYKELIHRKGIGNFVASNILMCIGFYQRVPLDSETTRHIKQVHHHYGVNKVTDEMVKDIYDKYAPFQTLAYWFELLEYYESKVGKLYLLEKADYRNVTGSLIEKRISSSSSSIHICDNLVI
;
A
#
# COMPACT_ATOMS: atom_id res chain seq x y z
N MET A 1 3.12 -31.08 12.40
CA MET A 1 3.03 -29.87 11.56
C MET A 1 2.90 -30.31 10.12
N ASN A 2 1.74 -30.08 9.51
CA ASN A 2 1.47 -30.52 8.13
C ASN A 2 2.34 -29.69 7.14
N LYS A 3 2.49 -30.17 5.89
CA LYS A 3 3.34 -29.51 4.88
C LYS A 3 2.90 -28.07 4.58
N LEU A 4 1.60 -27.79 4.62
CA LEU A 4 1.05 -26.45 4.41
C LEU A 4 1.41 -25.48 5.55
N GLU A 5 1.32 -25.92 6.82
CA GLU A 5 1.68 -25.11 7.99
C GLU A 5 3.15 -24.67 7.95
N ARG A 6 4.07 -25.56 7.51
CA ARG A 6 5.50 -25.20 7.32
C ARG A 6 5.71 -24.14 6.24
N THR A 7 4.83 -24.07 5.25
CA THR A 7 5.00 -23.21 4.06
C THR A 7 4.31 -21.86 4.25
N LEU A 8 3.08 -21.86 4.79
CA LEU A 8 2.22 -20.69 4.89
C LEU A 8 2.23 -20.05 6.29
N GLY A 9 2.80 -20.75 7.28
CA GLY A 9 2.83 -20.29 8.67
C GLY A 9 1.43 -20.03 9.22
N TYR A 10 1.29 -18.98 10.02
CA TYR A 10 0.03 -18.64 10.71
C TYR A 10 -1.14 -18.29 9.75
N ARG A 11 -0.87 -18.04 8.46
CA ARG A 11 -1.91 -17.76 7.46
C ARG A 11 -2.52 -19.03 6.87
N CYS A 12 -1.96 -20.21 7.19
CA CYS A 12 -2.40 -21.50 6.67
C CYS A 12 -3.92 -21.68 6.85
N ASP A 13 -4.43 -21.47 8.06
CA ASP A 13 -5.85 -21.66 8.37
C ASP A 13 -6.73 -20.69 7.59
N VAL A 14 -6.34 -19.41 7.49
CA VAL A 14 -7.10 -18.40 6.74
C VAL A 14 -7.20 -18.77 5.26
N ILE A 15 -6.07 -19.19 4.66
CA ILE A 15 -6.03 -19.59 3.24
C ILE A 15 -6.85 -20.86 3.03
N PHE A 16 -6.76 -21.82 3.93
CA PHE A 16 -7.52 -23.07 3.86
C PHE A 16 -9.02 -22.84 4.03
N ASP A 17 -9.42 -22.00 4.98
CA ASP A 17 -10.82 -21.61 5.21
C ASP A 17 -11.40 -20.94 3.96
N LEU A 18 -10.67 -19.98 3.37
CA LEU A 18 -11.09 -19.30 2.14
C LEU A 18 -11.23 -20.28 0.96
N ALA A 19 -10.24 -21.15 0.75
CA ALA A 19 -10.30 -22.15 -0.32
C ALA A 19 -11.49 -23.11 -0.14
N THR A 20 -11.79 -23.51 1.10
CA THR A 20 -12.95 -24.35 1.43
C THR A 20 -14.26 -23.62 1.16
N ASP A 21 -14.35 -22.34 1.50
CA ASP A 21 -15.52 -21.51 1.22
C ASP A 21 -15.76 -21.35 -0.28
N VAL A 22 -14.70 -21.19 -1.08
CA VAL A 22 -14.80 -21.16 -2.55
C VAL A 22 -15.32 -22.49 -3.10
N VAL A 23 -14.70 -23.61 -2.72
CA VAL A 23 -15.09 -24.94 -3.21
C VAL A 23 -16.53 -25.31 -2.80
N SER A 24 -16.97 -24.86 -1.63
CA SER A 24 -18.34 -25.10 -1.14
C SER A 24 -19.38 -24.11 -1.67
N GLY A 25 -18.98 -23.10 -2.44
CA GLY A 25 -19.88 -22.07 -2.99
C GLY A 25 -20.31 -21.00 -1.98
N ARG A 26 -19.70 -20.94 -0.79
CA ARG A 26 -19.88 -19.85 0.18
C ARG A 26 -19.15 -18.56 -0.23
N VAL A 27 -18.17 -18.68 -1.11
CA VAL A 27 -17.52 -17.58 -1.82
C VAL A 27 -17.69 -17.83 -3.31
N ASP A 28 -18.25 -16.85 -4.00
CA ASP A 28 -18.35 -16.84 -5.46
C ASP A 28 -17.35 -15.81 -6.01
N LEU A 29 -16.19 -16.28 -6.44
CA LEU A 29 -15.13 -15.43 -7.00
C LEU A 29 -15.52 -14.88 -8.38
N ASP A 30 -16.29 -15.63 -9.17
CA ASP A 30 -16.75 -15.15 -10.48
C ASP A 30 -17.72 -13.98 -10.31
N ARG A 31 -18.55 -14.02 -9.25
CA ARG A 31 -19.37 -12.87 -8.87
C ARG A 31 -18.51 -11.67 -8.49
N TRP A 32 -17.43 -11.86 -7.73
CA TRP A 32 -16.53 -10.76 -7.34
C TRP A 32 -15.88 -10.08 -8.54
N ASP A 33 -15.40 -10.86 -9.51
CA ASP A 33 -14.68 -10.32 -10.66
C ASP A 33 -15.59 -9.78 -11.77
N ASN A 34 -16.76 -10.40 -11.99
CA ASN A 34 -17.55 -10.14 -13.20
C ASN A 34 -18.95 -9.60 -12.96
N SER A 35 -19.52 -9.78 -11.77
CA SER A 35 -20.94 -9.49 -11.53
C SER A 35 -21.17 -8.32 -10.58
N ILE A 36 -20.25 -8.04 -9.65
CA ILE A 36 -20.37 -6.90 -8.76
C ILE A 36 -20.01 -5.62 -9.51
N THR A 37 -20.91 -4.64 -9.49
CA THR A 37 -20.70 -3.31 -10.07
C THR A 37 -20.46 -2.24 -9.02
N ASP A 38 -20.62 -2.57 -7.73
CA ASP A 38 -20.43 -1.66 -6.60
C ASP A 38 -19.34 -2.18 -5.65
N GLY A 39 -18.22 -1.47 -5.60
CA GLY A 39 -17.10 -1.80 -4.71
C GLY A 39 -17.44 -1.74 -3.23
N ASP A 40 -18.45 -0.96 -2.82
CA ASP A 40 -18.88 -0.90 -1.42
C ASP A 40 -19.67 -2.15 -1.00
N GLU A 41 -20.40 -2.77 -1.93
CA GLU A 41 -21.05 -4.07 -1.71
C GLU A 41 -19.99 -5.15 -1.46
N LEU A 42 -19.00 -5.25 -2.36
CA LEU A 42 -17.89 -6.20 -2.21
C LEU A 42 -17.06 -5.93 -0.95
N TYR A 43 -16.79 -4.66 -0.63
CA TYR A 43 -16.09 -4.30 0.60
C TYR A 43 -16.78 -4.88 1.83
N LYS A 44 -18.10 -4.66 1.95
CA LYS A 44 -18.89 -5.15 3.08
C LYS A 44 -18.80 -6.66 3.17
N GLU A 45 -18.85 -7.38 2.06
CA GLU A 45 -18.68 -8.83 2.08
C GLU A 45 -17.27 -9.23 2.56
N LEU A 46 -16.23 -8.59 2.03
CA LEU A 46 -14.82 -8.90 2.32
C LEU A 46 -14.47 -8.73 3.81
N ILE A 47 -14.86 -7.60 4.43
CA ILE A 47 -14.45 -7.30 5.82
C ILE A 47 -15.04 -8.25 6.88
N HIS A 48 -16.10 -8.98 6.55
CA HIS A 48 -16.68 -9.98 7.46
C HIS A 48 -15.94 -11.32 7.40
N ARG A 49 -14.97 -11.48 6.47
CA ARG A 49 -14.20 -12.72 6.32
C ARG A 49 -12.96 -12.70 7.20
N LYS A 50 -12.72 -13.83 7.87
CA LYS A 50 -11.55 -14.03 8.74
C LYS A 50 -10.26 -13.73 7.97
N GLY A 51 -9.41 -12.90 8.56
CA GLY A 51 -8.12 -12.52 7.96
C GLY A 51 -8.17 -11.39 6.93
N ILE A 52 -9.37 -10.88 6.59
CA ILE A 52 -9.54 -9.73 5.69
C ILE A 52 -9.97 -8.51 6.50
N GLY A 53 -8.99 -7.71 6.93
CA GLY A 53 -9.25 -6.39 7.52
C GLY A 53 -9.32 -5.28 6.46
N ASN A 54 -9.61 -4.04 6.87
CA ASN A 54 -9.77 -2.88 5.98
C ASN A 54 -8.64 -2.73 4.95
N PHE A 55 -7.38 -2.86 5.38
CA PHE A 55 -6.22 -2.78 4.48
C PHE A 55 -6.25 -3.87 3.39
N VAL A 56 -6.54 -5.12 3.76
CA VAL A 56 -6.60 -6.24 2.83
C VAL A 56 -7.77 -6.06 1.88
N ALA A 57 -8.94 -5.68 2.40
CA ALA A 57 -10.14 -5.43 1.59
C ALA A 57 -9.91 -4.32 0.55
N SER A 58 -9.32 -3.19 0.93
CA SER A 58 -9.01 -2.10 0.00
C SER A 58 -8.02 -2.52 -1.10
N ASN A 59 -7.04 -3.37 -0.78
CA ASN A 59 -6.13 -3.92 -1.80
C ASN A 59 -6.83 -4.89 -2.75
N ILE A 60 -7.70 -5.77 -2.24
CA ILE A 60 -8.49 -6.68 -3.08
C ILE A 60 -9.37 -5.87 -4.05
N LEU A 61 -10.07 -4.85 -3.54
CA LEU A 61 -10.90 -3.97 -4.36
C LEU A 61 -10.10 -3.31 -5.48
N MET A 62 -8.93 -2.77 -5.16
CA MET A 62 -8.02 -2.20 -6.16
C MET A 62 -7.62 -3.21 -7.24
N CYS A 63 -7.28 -4.45 -6.87
CA CYS A 63 -6.91 -5.51 -7.82
C CYS A 63 -8.07 -5.91 -8.74
N ILE A 64 -9.32 -5.83 -8.25
CA ILE A 64 -10.54 -6.13 -9.00
C ILE A 64 -10.99 -4.94 -9.88
N GLY A 65 -10.52 -3.72 -9.58
CA GLY A 65 -10.80 -2.51 -10.37
C GLY A 65 -11.64 -1.45 -9.65
N PHE A 66 -11.91 -1.61 -8.35
CA PHE A 66 -12.56 -0.62 -7.51
C PHE A 66 -11.51 0.23 -6.77
N TYR A 67 -11.39 1.49 -7.20
CA TYR A 67 -10.30 2.38 -6.77
C TYR A 67 -10.73 3.45 -5.78
N GLN A 68 -11.93 3.36 -5.20
CA GLN A 68 -12.47 4.42 -4.35
C GLN A 68 -11.90 4.41 -2.91
N ARG A 69 -11.19 3.34 -2.53
CA ARG A 69 -10.71 3.09 -1.16
C ARG A 69 -9.19 2.95 -1.14
N VAL A 70 -8.48 3.99 -0.74
CA VAL A 70 -7.02 3.96 -0.60
C VAL A 70 -6.66 3.03 0.57
N PRO A 71 -5.80 2.00 0.38
CA PRO A 71 -5.39 1.13 1.47
C PRO A 71 -4.56 1.90 2.51
N LEU A 72 -5.02 1.98 3.75
CA LEU A 72 -4.27 2.63 4.83
C LEU A 72 -3.28 1.67 5.48
N ASP A 73 -1.99 1.95 5.30
CA ASP A 73 -0.88 1.30 5.99
C ASP A 73 0.16 2.31 6.50
N SER A 74 1.31 1.81 6.95
CA SER A 74 2.41 2.64 7.41
C SER A 74 3.01 3.51 6.31
N GLU A 75 3.10 3.01 5.06
CA GLU A 75 3.66 3.79 3.95
C GLU A 75 2.70 4.88 3.49
N THR A 76 1.40 4.59 3.44
CA THR A 76 0.34 5.57 3.18
C THR A 76 0.35 6.67 4.24
N THR A 77 0.44 6.27 5.52
CA THR A 77 0.55 7.20 6.64
C THR A 77 1.79 8.08 6.52
N ARG A 78 2.95 7.49 6.20
CA ARG A 78 4.22 8.21 6.02
C ARG A 78 4.14 9.20 4.86
N HIS A 79 3.65 8.73 3.71
CA HIS A 79 3.52 9.52 2.49
C HIS A 79 2.62 10.74 2.68
N ILE A 80 1.44 10.56 3.28
CA ILE A 80 0.50 11.66 3.56
C ILE A 80 1.11 12.69 4.51
N LYS A 81 1.81 12.25 5.57
CA LYS A 81 2.49 13.17 6.49
C LYS A 81 3.55 14.04 5.79
N GLN A 82 4.25 13.48 4.81
CA GLN A 82 5.39 14.15 4.17
C GLN A 82 4.99 15.01 2.98
N VAL A 83 4.15 14.48 2.10
CA VAL A 83 3.78 15.13 0.84
C VAL A 83 2.63 16.11 1.04
N HIS A 84 1.70 15.82 1.96
CA HIS A 84 0.56 16.69 2.27
C HIS A 84 0.73 17.47 3.58
N HIS A 85 1.96 17.53 4.10
CA HIS A 85 2.37 18.37 5.25
C HIS A 85 1.57 18.18 6.55
N HIS A 86 1.00 17.01 6.78
CA HIS A 86 0.33 16.65 8.03
C HIS A 86 1.32 16.22 9.13
N TYR A 87 2.32 17.06 9.40
CA TYR A 87 3.30 16.80 10.46
C TYR A 87 2.65 16.82 11.85
N GLY A 88 3.08 15.93 12.74
CA GLY A 88 2.56 15.85 14.11
C GLY A 88 1.26 15.06 14.30
N VAL A 89 0.61 14.63 13.20
CA VAL A 89 -0.51 13.69 13.29
C VAL A 89 0.01 12.30 13.67
N ASN A 90 -0.58 11.68 14.69
CA ASN A 90 -0.15 10.33 15.11
C ASN A 90 -0.57 9.26 14.11
N LYS A 91 -1.82 9.31 13.64
CA LYS A 91 -2.43 8.35 12.71
C LYS A 91 -3.22 9.09 11.64
N VAL A 92 -2.99 8.74 10.38
CA VAL A 92 -3.82 9.21 9.26
C VAL A 92 -5.16 8.50 9.30
N THR A 93 -6.24 9.24 9.11
CA THR A 93 -7.62 8.71 9.10
C THR A 93 -8.16 8.63 7.66
N ASP A 94 -9.24 7.88 7.48
CA ASP A 94 -9.91 7.78 6.18
C ASP A 94 -10.43 9.15 5.71
N GLU A 95 -10.87 10.02 6.62
CA GLU A 95 -11.32 11.39 6.29
C GLU A 95 -10.18 12.22 5.69
N MET A 96 -8.97 12.15 6.27
CA MET A 96 -7.81 12.87 5.72
C MET A 96 -7.46 12.39 4.31
N VAL A 97 -7.54 11.07 4.07
CA VAL A 97 -7.33 10.51 2.73
C VAL A 97 -8.39 11.03 1.76
N LYS A 98 -9.66 11.04 2.19
CA LYS A 98 -10.78 11.54 1.39
C LYS A 98 -10.58 13.00 1.02
N ASP A 99 -10.19 13.86 1.96
CA ASP A 99 -9.92 15.27 1.72
C ASP A 99 -8.85 15.49 0.63
N ILE A 100 -7.85 14.61 0.57
CA ILE A 100 -6.77 14.68 -0.44
C ILE A 100 -7.23 14.12 -1.79
N TYR A 101 -7.87 12.95 -1.78
CA TYR A 101 -8.04 12.12 -2.97
C TYR A 101 -9.45 12.08 -3.56
N ASP A 102 -10.52 12.49 -2.85
CA ASP A 102 -11.90 12.40 -3.36
C ASP A 102 -12.13 13.23 -4.64
N LYS A 103 -11.30 14.25 -4.88
CA LYS A 103 -11.28 15.00 -6.15
C LYS A 103 -10.96 14.13 -7.38
N TYR A 104 -10.39 12.94 -7.17
CA TYR A 104 -10.06 11.98 -8.22
C TYR A 104 -11.10 10.86 -8.37
N ALA A 105 -12.26 10.96 -7.72
CA ALA A 105 -13.30 9.94 -7.84
C ALA A 105 -13.64 9.63 -9.31
N PRO A 106 -13.79 8.35 -9.69
CA PRO A 106 -13.75 7.14 -8.85
C PRO A 106 -12.36 6.48 -8.69
N PHE A 107 -11.26 7.17 -8.98
CA PHE A 107 -9.90 6.65 -9.12
C PHE A 107 -8.93 7.03 -7.98
N GLN A 108 -9.44 7.23 -6.76
CA GLN A 108 -8.66 7.72 -5.62
C GLN A 108 -7.38 6.90 -5.34
N THR A 109 -7.49 5.58 -5.31
CA THR A 109 -6.37 4.66 -5.09
C THR A 109 -5.34 4.74 -6.22
N LEU A 110 -5.76 4.89 -7.47
CA LEU A 110 -4.82 5.06 -8.58
C LEU A 110 -4.06 6.39 -8.45
N ALA A 111 -4.77 7.48 -8.14
CA ALA A 111 -4.14 8.79 -7.93
C ALA A 111 -3.10 8.73 -6.80
N TYR A 112 -3.42 8.05 -5.69
CA TYR A 112 -2.46 7.77 -4.61
C TYR A 112 -1.22 7.01 -5.12
N TRP A 113 -1.39 5.92 -5.87
CA TRP A 113 -0.27 5.15 -6.40
C TRP A 113 0.61 5.94 -7.37
N PHE A 114 0.02 6.76 -8.22
CA PHE A 114 0.77 7.65 -9.11
C PHE A 114 1.56 8.70 -8.32
N GLU A 115 0.97 9.34 -7.32
CA GLU A 115 1.68 10.31 -6.47
C GLU A 115 2.82 9.63 -5.68
N LEU A 116 2.59 8.41 -5.18
CA LEU A 116 3.62 7.63 -4.49
C LEU A 116 4.77 7.25 -5.44
N LEU A 117 4.44 6.83 -6.66
CA LEU A 117 5.41 6.53 -7.72
C LEU A 117 6.24 7.78 -8.06
N GLU A 118 5.60 8.91 -8.33
CA GLU A 118 6.26 10.18 -8.62
C GLU A 118 7.17 10.62 -7.47
N TYR A 119 6.70 10.45 -6.23
CA TYR A 119 7.52 10.70 -5.05
C TYR A 119 8.79 9.85 -5.06
N TYR A 120 8.69 8.54 -5.27
CA TYR A 120 9.88 7.68 -5.33
C TYR A 120 10.79 8.05 -6.49
N GLU A 121 10.25 8.26 -7.69
CA GLU A 121 11.04 8.63 -8.86
C GLU A 121 11.77 9.98 -8.68
N SER A 122 11.18 10.92 -7.92
CA SER A 122 11.84 12.18 -7.57
C SER A 122 13.10 12.01 -6.71
N LYS A 123 13.23 10.87 -6.00
CA LYS A 123 14.34 10.59 -5.08
C LYS A 123 15.41 9.68 -5.67
N VAL A 124 15.00 8.71 -6.50
CA VAL A 124 15.92 7.68 -7.01
C VAL A 124 16.07 7.69 -8.53
N GLY A 125 15.35 8.56 -9.25
CA GLY A 125 15.25 8.53 -10.72
C GLY A 125 14.15 7.57 -11.19
N LYS A 126 14.00 7.43 -12.51
CA LYS A 126 12.95 6.60 -13.12
C LYS A 126 13.07 5.15 -12.67
N LEU A 127 12.00 4.57 -12.12
CA LEU A 127 12.07 3.22 -11.53
C LEU A 127 12.46 2.18 -12.57
N TYR A 128 11.93 2.27 -13.79
CA TYR A 128 12.23 1.33 -14.88
C TYR A 128 13.68 1.40 -15.39
N LEU A 129 14.43 2.45 -15.03
CA LEU A 129 15.86 2.58 -15.35
C LEU A 129 16.77 2.05 -14.24
N LEU A 130 16.21 1.64 -13.09
CA LEU A 130 17.00 1.14 -11.96
C LEU A 130 17.58 -0.25 -12.25
N GLU A 131 18.78 -0.49 -11.75
CA GLU A 131 19.33 -1.83 -11.71
C GLU A 131 18.50 -2.72 -10.76
N LYS A 132 18.44 -4.02 -11.08
CA LYS A 132 17.67 -5.00 -10.30
C LYS A 132 18.02 -4.97 -8.81
N ALA A 133 19.29 -4.75 -8.47
CA ALA A 133 19.77 -4.73 -7.09
C ALA A 133 19.26 -3.53 -6.28
N ASP A 134 18.86 -2.44 -6.94
CA ASP A 134 18.47 -1.19 -6.30
C ASP A 134 16.99 -1.12 -5.94
N TYR A 135 16.13 -1.93 -6.58
CA TYR A 135 14.69 -1.96 -6.27
C TYR A 135 14.39 -2.21 -4.78
N ARG A 136 15.22 -3.02 -4.11
CA ARG A 136 15.06 -3.30 -2.66
C ARG A 136 15.23 -2.06 -1.77
N ASN A 137 15.84 -0.99 -2.30
CA ASN A 137 16.08 0.27 -1.61
C ASN A 137 14.99 1.31 -1.89
N VAL A 138 14.06 1.04 -2.80
CA VAL A 138 12.96 1.94 -3.17
C VAL A 138 11.81 1.77 -2.18
N THR A 139 12.06 2.18 -0.94
CA THR A 139 11.05 2.26 0.11
C THR A 139 11.22 3.56 0.85
N GLY A 140 10.14 4.10 1.43
CA GLY A 140 10.19 5.41 2.07
C GLY A 140 11.24 5.50 3.18
N SER A 141 11.25 4.50 4.07
CA SER A 141 12.20 4.44 5.18
C SER A 141 13.68 4.36 4.78
N LEU A 142 14.00 3.72 3.65
CA LEU A 142 15.39 3.56 3.19
C LEU A 142 15.87 4.77 2.41
N ILE A 143 15.00 5.35 1.58
CA ILE A 143 15.29 6.59 0.84
C ILE A 143 15.63 7.72 1.81
N GLU A 144 14.88 7.86 2.90
CA GLU A 144 15.14 8.86 3.93
C GLU A 144 16.51 8.70 4.61
N LYS A 145 16.86 7.46 4.98
CA LYS A 145 18.18 7.16 5.59
C LYS A 145 19.33 7.52 4.66
N ARG A 146 19.17 7.34 3.35
CA ARG A 146 20.18 7.70 2.35
C ARG A 146 20.31 9.21 2.17
N ILE A 147 19.21 9.94 2.19
CA ILE A 147 19.22 11.41 2.09
C ILE A 147 19.88 12.00 3.34
N SER A 148 19.49 11.54 4.54
CA SER A 148 20.06 12.05 5.79
C SER A 148 21.55 11.71 5.97
N SER A 149 22.00 10.54 5.50
CA SER A 149 23.43 10.20 5.50
C SER A 149 24.23 11.03 4.50
N SER A 150 23.66 11.30 3.31
CA SER A 150 24.33 12.12 2.28
C SER A 150 24.45 13.59 2.68
N SER A 151 23.42 14.17 3.31
CA SER A 151 23.47 15.52 3.86
C SER A 151 24.43 15.66 5.04
N SER A 152 24.66 14.59 5.80
CA SER A 152 25.64 14.57 6.90
C SER A 152 27.09 14.52 6.40
N SER A 153 27.33 13.95 5.20
CA SER A 153 28.67 13.89 4.59
C SER A 153 29.12 15.22 3.96
N ILE A 154 28.19 16.12 3.63
CA ILE A 154 28.52 17.42 3.04
C ILE A 154 29.11 18.40 4.09
N HIS A 155 28.82 18.21 5.38
CA HIS A 155 29.29 19.11 6.45
C HIS A 155 30.72 18.84 6.97
N ILE A 156 31.47 17.88 6.40
CA ILE A 156 32.83 17.55 6.88
C ILE A 156 33.94 18.17 6.00
N CYS A 157 33.62 18.78 4.85
CA CYS A 157 34.65 19.27 3.90
C CYS A 157 34.91 20.79 3.89
N ASP A 158 34.23 21.61 4.70
CA ASP A 158 34.36 23.08 4.64
C ASP A 158 35.37 23.71 5.62
N ASN A 159 36.36 22.96 6.10
CA ASN A 159 37.50 23.54 6.84
C ASN A 159 38.82 23.32 6.09
N LEU A 160 38.98 24.05 4.99
CA LEU A 160 40.29 24.46 4.50
C LEU A 160 40.23 25.95 4.15
N VAL A 161 40.58 26.80 5.12
CA VAL A 161 41.01 28.18 4.87
C VAL A 161 42.46 28.24 5.30
N ILE A 162 43.30 28.73 4.36
CA ILE A 162 44.73 29.00 4.50
C ILE A 162 44.97 29.98 5.66
#